data_AF-A0A2J8A9X7-F1
#
_entry.id   AF-A0A2J8A9X7-F1
#
_cell.length_a   1.000
_cell.length_b   1.000
_cell.length_c   1.000
_cell.angle_alpha   90.00
_cell.angle_beta   90.00
_cell.angle_gamma   90.00
#
_symmetry.space_group_name_H-M   'P 1'
#
loop_
_entity.id
_entity.type
_entity.pdbx_description
1 polymer ?
#
loop_
_entity_poly.entity_id
_entity_poly.type
_entity_poly.pdbx_seq_one_letter_code
_entity_poly.pdbx_strand_id
1 'polypeptide(L)'
;MVKEHDSALRESFVCFDLHRVLCDVDKLRGEIDKLRDDGNKRQDDLDKLREGAHKLRDETHKLRTRINQPQERHAFLAEEKFGVKPHNETWEVFLMAAYCSDSGWFKGNELGFGELALLAKAPMINAAHQPPRHLVERAVHEAALLDDTWTSLWECAQRA
;
A
#
# COMPACT_ATOMS: atom_id res chain seq x y z
N MET A 1 -55.24 -55.00 7.06
CA MET A 1 -54.94 -54.56 8.44
C MET A 1 -53.44 -54.42 8.72
N VAL A 2 -52.62 -55.46 8.93
CA VAL A 2 -51.18 -55.26 9.29
C VAL A 2 -50.37 -54.53 8.21
N LYS A 3 -50.54 -54.89 6.92
CA LYS A 3 -49.84 -54.22 5.81
C LYS A 3 -50.25 -52.74 5.60
N GLU A 4 -51.48 -52.38 5.97
CA GLU A 4 -51.96 -50.99 5.86
C GLU A 4 -51.41 -50.11 6.99
N HIS A 5 -51.31 -50.67 8.20
CA HIS A 5 -50.71 -50.00 9.34
C HIS A 5 -49.21 -49.72 9.11
N ASP A 6 -48.48 -50.67 8.54
CA ASP A 6 -47.07 -50.48 8.17
C ASP A 6 -46.87 -49.45 7.05
N SER A 7 -47.83 -49.32 6.12
CA SER A 7 -47.80 -48.30 5.07
C SER A 7 -48.02 -46.89 5.66
N ALA A 8 -49.01 -46.74 6.54
CA ALA A 8 -49.30 -45.46 7.19
C ALA A 8 -48.15 -44.97 8.08
N LEU A 9 -47.47 -45.88 8.79
CA LEU A 9 -46.28 -45.53 9.59
C LEU A 9 -45.11 -45.08 8.72
N ARG A 10 -44.89 -45.72 7.57
CA ARG A 10 -43.85 -45.31 6.61
C ARG A 10 -44.14 -43.94 6.02
N GLU A 11 -45.39 -43.68 5.62
CA GLU A 11 -45.81 -42.38 5.09
C GLU A 11 -45.66 -41.25 6.12
N SER A 12 -46.04 -41.51 7.38
CA SER A 12 -45.88 -40.56 8.48
C SER A 12 -44.41 -40.25 8.78
N PHE A 13 -43.54 -41.27 8.77
CA PHE A 13 -42.10 -41.11 8.96
C PHE A 13 -41.46 -40.29 7.84
N VAL A 14 -41.79 -40.60 6.57
CA VAL A 14 -41.30 -39.84 5.41
C VAL A 14 -41.75 -38.37 5.47
N CYS A 15 -42.98 -38.11 5.91
CA CYS A 15 -43.49 -36.74 6.08
C CYS A 15 -42.70 -35.96 7.15
N PHE A 16 -42.37 -36.60 8.28
CA PHE A 16 -41.58 -35.99 9.35
C PHE A 16 -40.15 -35.66 8.90
N ASP A 17 -39.48 -36.60 8.22
CA ASP A 17 -38.13 -36.39 7.70
C ASP A 17 -38.11 -35.30 6.61
N LEU A 18 -39.12 -35.27 5.73
CA LEU A 18 -39.25 -34.20 4.73
C LEU A 18 -39.41 -32.83 5.40
N HIS A 19 -40.26 -32.73 6.43
CA HIS A 19 -40.42 -31.47 7.16
C HIS A 19 -39.12 -31.00 7.82
N ARG A 20 -38.37 -31.93 8.44
CA ARG A 20 -37.06 -31.62 9.04
C ARG A 20 -36.07 -31.13 8.00
N VAL A 21 -35.98 -31.80 6.85
CA VAL A 21 -35.09 -31.40 5.75
C VAL A 21 -35.45 -30.00 5.24
N LEU A 22 -36.74 -29.69 5.08
CA LEU A 22 -37.19 -28.36 4.65
C LEU A 22 -36.78 -27.27 5.67
N CYS A 23 -36.95 -27.53 6.96
CA CYS A 23 -36.51 -26.60 8.00
C CYS A 23 -34.99 -26.37 7.98
N ASP A 24 -34.20 -27.41 7.73
CA ASP A 24 -32.74 -27.26 7.65
C ASP A 24 -32.32 -26.54 6.36
N VAL A 25 -33.03 -26.75 5.23
CA VAL A 25 -32.85 -25.97 3.99
C VAL A 25 -33.14 -24.49 4.23
N ASP A 26 -34.22 -24.14 4.93
CA ASP A 26 -34.57 -22.75 5.23
C ASP A 26 -33.51 -22.07 6.12
N LYS A 27 -32.97 -22.79 7.12
CA LYS A 27 -31.86 -22.29 7.95
C LYS A 27 -30.61 -22.03 7.12
N LEU A 28 -30.20 -23.00 6.31
CA LEU A 28 -29.02 -22.86 5.45
C LEU A 28 -29.19 -21.72 4.46
N ARG A 29 -30.39 -21.51 3.92
CA ARG A 29 -30.70 -20.36 3.06
C ARG A 29 -30.50 -19.04 3.79
N GLY A 30 -31.00 -18.95 5.03
CA GLY A 30 -30.79 -17.76 5.87
C GLY A 30 -29.32 -17.52 6.22
N GLU A 31 -28.52 -18.56 6.42
CA GLU A 31 -27.08 -18.44 6.64
C GLU A 31 -26.33 -17.97 5.38
N ILE A 32 -26.70 -18.51 4.20
CA ILE A 32 -26.16 -18.07 2.91
C ILE A 32 -26.45 -16.59 2.67
N ASP A 33 -27.68 -16.14 2.95
CA ASP A 33 -28.05 -14.73 2.76
C ASP A 33 -27.24 -13.82 3.70
N LYS A 34 -27.04 -14.20 4.97
CA LYS A 34 -26.16 -13.45 5.90
C LYS A 34 -24.72 -13.39 5.42
N LEU A 35 -24.17 -14.51 4.94
CA LEU A 35 -22.79 -14.54 4.43
C LEU A 35 -22.62 -13.66 3.19
N ARG A 36 -23.65 -13.56 2.33
CA ARG A 36 -23.66 -12.64 1.19
C ARG A 36 -23.65 -11.18 1.64
N ASP A 37 -24.49 -10.83 2.61
CA ASP A 37 -24.54 -9.47 3.16
C ASP A 37 -23.20 -9.07 3.81
N ASP A 38 -22.61 -9.97 4.59
CA ASP A 38 -21.28 -9.76 5.18
C ASP A 38 -20.18 -9.63 4.10
N GLY A 39 -20.27 -10.43 3.04
CA GLY A 39 -19.38 -10.34 1.87
C GLY A 39 -19.46 -8.98 1.19
N ASN A 40 -20.67 -8.48 0.94
CA ASN A 40 -20.91 -7.17 0.34
C ASN A 40 -20.35 -6.05 1.22
N LYS A 41 -20.58 -6.11 2.53
CA LYS A 41 -20.06 -5.11 3.47
C LYS A 41 -18.52 -5.07 3.47
N ARG A 42 -17.86 -6.23 3.45
CA ARG A 42 -16.39 -6.30 3.37
C ARG A 42 -15.88 -5.74 2.05
N GLN A 43 -16.60 -5.95 0.95
CA GLN A 43 -16.24 -5.38 -0.35
C GLN A 43 -16.31 -3.85 -0.32
N ASP A 44 -17.38 -3.28 0.26
CA ASP A 44 -17.52 -1.83 0.43
C ASP A 44 -16.39 -1.25 1.30
N ASP A 45 -16.00 -1.95 2.37
CA ASP A 45 -14.91 -1.52 3.24
C ASP A 45 -13.54 -1.59 2.52
N LEU A 46 -13.32 -2.61 1.69
CA LEU A 46 -12.11 -2.70 0.84
C LEU A 46 -12.03 -1.55 -0.15
N ASP A 47 -13.15 -1.17 -0.77
CA ASP A 47 -13.18 -0.08 -1.75
C ASP A 47 -12.90 1.29 -1.08
N LYS A 48 -13.43 1.52 0.14
CA LYS A 48 -13.08 2.71 0.94
C LYS A 48 -11.60 2.76 1.32
N LEU A 49 -11.03 1.62 1.72
CA LEU A 49 -9.60 1.54 2.04
C LEU A 49 -8.72 1.84 0.83
N ARG A 50 -9.09 1.32 -0.35
CA ARG A 50 -8.40 1.62 -1.62
C ARG A 50 -8.45 3.11 -1.95
N GLU A 51 -9.62 3.74 -1.81
CA GLU A 51 -9.75 5.17 -2.04
C GLU A 51 -8.90 5.99 -1.05
N GLY A 52 -8.88 5.60 0.23
CA GLY A 52 -8.03 6.21 1.25
C GLY A 52 -6.54 6.09 0.93
N ALA A 53 -6.10 4.92 0.47
CA ALA A 53 -4.71 4.70 0.06
C ALA A 53 -4.32 5.56 -1.15
N HIS A 54 -5.22 5.72 -2.13
CA HIS A 54 -5.01 6.62 -3.27
C HIS A 54 -4.83 8.07 -2.83
N LYS A 55 -5.69 8.58 -1.93
CA LYS A 55 -5.58 9.94 -1.40
C LYS A 55 -4.25 10.17 -0.68
N LEU A 56 -3.84 9.24 0.18
CA LEU A 56 -2.55 9.31 0.89
C LEU A 56 -1.36 9.29 -0.08
N ARG A 57 -1.43 8.50 -1.15
CA ARG A 57 -0.40 8.47 -2.19
C ARG A 57 -0.28 9.82 -2.90
N ASP A 58 -1.41 10.43 -3.24
CA ASP A 58 -1.44 11.75 -3.89
C ASP A 58 -0.92 12.85 -2.97
N GLU A 59 -1.27 12.83 -1.69
CA GLU A 59 -0.73 13.75 -0.69
C GLU A 59 0.77 13.59 -0.51
N THR A 60 1.25 12.34 -0.43
CA THR A 60 2.69 12.03 -0.37
C THR A 60 3.42 12.57 -1.60
N HIS A 61 2.84 12.42 -2.79
CA HIS A 61 3.40 12.96 -4.02
C HIS A 61 3.45 14.50 -3.99
N LYS A 62 2.36 15.16 -3.57
CA LYS A 62 2.31 16.62 -3.42
C LYS A 62 3.36 17.14 -2.43
N LEU A 63 3.52 16.47 -1.29
CA LEU A 63 4.53 16.81 -0.29
C LEU A 63 5.95 16.64 -0.84
N ARG A 64 6.22 15.53 -1.53
CA ARG A 64 7.51 15.31 -2.19
C ARG A 64 7.81 16.42 -3.21
N THR A 65 6.85 16.78 -4.05
CA THR A 65 7.03 17.88 -5.02
C THR A 65 7.29 19.21 -4.33
N ARG A 66 6.58 19.52 -3.24
CA ARG A 66 6.80 20.74 -2.45
C ARG A 66 8.17 20.80 -1.78
N ILE A 67 8.73 19.65 -1.38
CA ILE A 67 10.08 19.56 -0.80
C ILE A 67 11.15 19.70 -1.90
N ASN A 68 10.94 19.02 -3.03
CA ASN A 68 11.94 18.99 -4.12
C ASN A 68 12.03 20.32 -4.89
N GLN A 69 10.93 21.05 -5.08
CA GLN A 69 10.95 22.33 -5.81
C GLN A 69 11.93 23.36 -5.25
N PRO A 70 11.94 23.68 -3.94
CA PRO A 70 12.96 24.57 -3.37
C PRO A 70 14.36 23.97 -3.48
N GLN A 71 14.52 22.66 -3.31
CA GLN A 71 15.83 22.01 -3.47
C GLN A 71 16.40 22.20 -4.88
N GLU A 72 15.59 21.95 -5.91
CA GLU A 72 16.00 22.14 -7.31
C GLU A 72 16.31 23.60 -7.62
N ARG A 73 15.50 24.54 -7.12
CA ARG A 73 15.76 25.98 -7.28
C ARG A 73 17.07 26.40 -6.61
N HIS A 74 17.32 25.94 -5.40
CA HIS A 74 18.52 26.29 -4.66
C HIS A 74 19.78 25.66 -5.27
N ALA A 75 19.67 24.43 -5.77
CA ALA A 75 20.75 23.79 -6.53
C ALA A 75 21.08 24.57 -7.80
N PHE A 76 20.05 24.99 -8.56
CA PHE A 76 20.24 25.83 -9.76
C PHE A 76 20.91 27.17 -9.43
N LEU A 77 20.45 27.88 -8.40
CA LEU A 77 21.03 29.15 -7.97
C LEU A 77 22.49 28.99 -7.49
N ALA A 78 22.79 27.90 -6.79
CA ALA A 78 24.14 27.59 -6.37
C ALA A 78 25.05 27.29 -7.56
N GLU A 79 24.56 26.54 -8.56
CA GLU A 79 25.32 26.27 -9.79
C GLU A 79 25.53 27.51 -10.65
N GLU A 80 24.54 28.41 -10.71
CA GLU A 80 24.66 29.69 -11.41
C GLU A 80 25.72 30.58 -10.76
N LYS A 81 25.80 30.59 -9.42
CA LYS A 81 26.71 31.47 -8.66
C LYS A 81 28.13 30.91 -8.51
N PHE A 82 28.26 29.61 -8.21
CA PHE A 82 29.51 28.96 -7.84
C PHE A 82 30.00 27.95 -8.89
N GLY A 83 29.25 27.75 -9.98
CA GLY A 83 29.54 26.79 -11.03
C GLY A 83 28.97 25.39 -10.74
N VAL A 84 29.05 24.51 -11.73
CA VAL A 84 28.54 23.14 -11.62
C VAL A 84 29.31 22.36 -10.54
N LYS A 85 28.58 21.67 -9.66
CA LYS A 85 29.16 20.81 -8.64
C LYS A 85 30.07 19.74 -9.27
N PRO A 86 31.34 19.60 -8.84
CA PRO A 86 32.23 18.53 -9.32
C PRO A 86 31.63 17.14 -9.13
N HIS A 87 31.80 16.25 -10.11
CA HIS A 87 31.23 14.90 -10.06
C HIS A 87 31.83 14.03 -8.94
N ASN A 88 33.06 14.34 -8.51
CA ASN A 88 33.80 13.65 -7.47
C ASN A 88 33.49 14.14 -6.03
N GLU A 89 32.64 15.16 -5.86
CA GLU A 89 32.35 15.76 -4.57
C GLU A 89 30.86 15.61 -4.21
N THR A 90 30.53 15.55 -2.92
CA THR A 90 29.14 15.58 -2.47
C THR A 90 28.62 17.02 -2.46
N TRP A 91 27.29 17.19 -2.55
CA TRP A 91 26.67 18.51 -2.39
C TRP A 91 27.02 19.15 -1.05
N GLU A 92 27.23 18.36 0.00
CA GLU A 92 27.71 18.83 1.31
C GLU A 92 29.04 19.55 1.21
N VAL A 93 30.06 18.90 0.63
CA VAL A 93 31.41 19.45 0.53
C VAL A 93 31.42 20.70 -0.35
N PHE A 94 30.74 20.63 -1.50
CA PHE A 94 30.62 21.75 -2.43
C PHE A 94 29.93 22.97 -1.81
N LEU A 95 28.78 22.77 -1.17
CA LEU A 95 28.01 23.86 -0.57
C LEU A 95 28.68 24.43 0.67
N MET A 96 29.40 23.62 1.46
CA MET A 96 30.20 24.12 2.58
C MET A 96 31.34 25.01 2.09
N ALA A 97 32.07 24.60 1.03
CA ALA A 97 33.12 25.43 0.44
C ALA A 97 32.57 26.75 -0.12
N ALA A 98 31.43 26.69 -0.82
CA ALA A 98 30.73 27.87 -1.31
C ALA A 98 30.26 28.79 -0.17
N TYR A 99 29.72 28.23 0.91
CA TYR A 99 29.27 28.98 2.08
C TYR A 99 30.42 29.67 2.80
N CYS A 100 31.56 28.99 2.96
CA CYS A 100 32.78 29.58 3.51
C CYS A 100 33.31 30.74 2.63
N SER A 101 33.04 30.68 1.32
CA SER A 101 33.49 31.70 0.37
C SER A 101 32.57 32.93 0.33
N ASP A 102 31.25 32.76 0.41
CA ASP A 102 30.27 33.85 0.37
C ASP A 102 29.02 33.57 1.21
N SER A 103 29.18 33.54 2.54
CA SER A 103 28.06 33.31 3.47
C SER A 103 26.97 34.39 3.40
N GLY A 104 27.29 35.59 2.87
CA GLY A 104 26.35 36.69 2.68
C GLY A 104 25.32 36.37 1.60
N TRP A 105 25.76 35.78 0.49
CA TRP A 105 24.87 35.33 -0.58
C TRP A 105 23.87 34.27 -0.10
N PHE A 106 24.31 33.29 0.70
CA PHE A 106 23.43 32.26 1.25
C PHE A 106 22.37 32.86 2.18
N LYS A 107 22.76 33.80 3.06
CA LYS A 107 21.80 34.52 3.92
C LYS A 107 20.80 35.36 3.12
N GLY A 108 21.26 36.01 2.04
CA GLY A 108 20.41 36.81 1.15
C GLY A 108 19.40 36.01 0.33
N ASN A 109 19.66 34.72 0.11
CA ASN A 109 18.77 33.80 -0.60
C ASN A 109 18.03 32.84 0.35
N GLU A 110 18.01 33.13 1.65
CA GLU A 110 17.34 32.30 2.68
C GLU A 110 17.85 30.86 2.74
N LEU A 111 19.11 30.64 2.37
CA LEU A 111 19.78 29.33 2.42
C LEU A 111 20.55 29.20 3.73
N GLY A 112 19.84 28.78 4.79
CA GLY A 112 20.46 28.46 6.07
C GLY A 112 21.15 27.09 6.08
N PHE A 113 21.85 26.77 7.17
CA PHE A 113 22.47 25.45 7.38
C PHE A 113 21.46 24.30 7.33
N GLY A 114 20.19 24.55 7.69
CA GLY A 114 19.12 23.55 7.61
C GLY A 114 18.74 23.22 6.17
N GLU A 115 18.63 24.24 5.33
CA GLU A 115 18.31 24.13 3.90
C GLU A 115 19.48 23.52 3.12
N LEU A 116 20.72 23.86 3.50
CA LEU A 116 21.93 23.24 2.99
C LEU A 116 21.99 21.74 3.31
N ALA A 117 21.60 21.34 4.53
CA ALA A 117 21.50 19.94 4.90
C ALA A 117 20.42 19.19 4.10
N LEU A 118 19.36 19.86 3.66
CA LEU A 118 18.34 19.27 2.78
C LEU A 118 18.84 19.09 1.34
N LEU A 119 19.65 20.01 0.83
CA LEU A 119 20.31 19.90 -0.48
C LEU A 119 21.37 18.80 -0.52
N ALA A 120 22.12 18.71 0.57
CA ALA A 120 23.10 17.68 0.86
C ALA A 120 22.52 16.27 0.93
N LYS A 121 21.40 16.13 1.67
CA LYS A 121 20.75 14.85 1.94
C LYS A 121 19.83 14.38 0.84
N ALA A 122 19.53 15.20 -0.16
CA ALA A 122 18.75 14.72 -1.29
C ALA A 122 19.54 13.58 -1.94
N PRO A 123 19.08 12.32 -1.86
CA PRO A 123 19.28 11.53 -3.04
C PRO A 123 18.52 12.34 -4.09
N MET A 124 19.17 12.79 -5.15
CA MET A 124 18.47 12.70 -6.41
C MET A 124 18.04 11.24 -6.46
N ILE A 125 16.80 10.96 -6.07
CA ILE A 125 16.24 9.62 -6.09
C ILE A 125 16.15 9.36 -7.59
N ASN A 126 17.29 8.94 -8.15
CA ASN A 126 17.32 8.13 -9.32
C ASN A 126 16.21 7.12 -9.10
N ALA A 127 15.41 6.91 -10.12
CA ALA A 127 14.53 5.75 -10.25
C ALA A 127 15.26 4.39 -10.03
N ALA A 128 16.54 4.38 -9.63
CA ALA A 128 17.40 3.25 -9.26
C ALA A 128 16.95 2.46 -8.01
N HIS A 129 15.91 2.89 -7.28
CA HIS A 129 15.28 2.06 -6.25
C HIS A 129 13.86 1.62 -6.59
N GLN A 130 13.38 1.82 -7.83
CA GLN A 130 12.40 0.88 -8.34
C GLN A 130 13.17 -0.41 -8.67
N PRO A 131 12.92 -1.54 -7.97
CA PRO A 131 13.43 -2.81 -8.42
C PRO A 131 13.05 -2.96 -9.90
N PRO A 132 13.99 -3.35 -10.78
CA PRO A 132 13.72 -3.52 -12.20
C PRO A 132 12.38 -4.23 -12.41
N ARG A 133 11.55 -3.71 -13.32
CA ARG A 133 10.16 -4.15 -13.51
C ARG A 133 10.01 -5.68 -13.61
N HIS A 134 11.00 -6.35 -14.21
CA HIS A 134 11.05 -7.82 -14.31
C HIS A 134 11.24 -8.53 -12.95
N LEU A 135 11.92 -7.93 -11.97
CA LEU A 135 12.01 -8.48 -10.61
C LEU A 135 10.69 -8.32 -9.85
N VAL A 136 9.98 -7.22 -10.08
CA VAL A 136 8.64 -7.01 -9.52
C VAL A 136 7.64 -7.98 -10.14
N GLU A 137 7.65 -8.11 -11.46
CA GLU A 137 6.79 -9.04 -12.20
C GLU A 137 7.10 -10.50 -11.83
N ARG A 138 8.39 -10.84 -11.66
CA ARG A 138 8.79 -12.17 -11.18
C ARG A 138 8.35 -12.43 -9.75
N ALA A 139 8.54 -11.48 -8.84
CA ALA A 139 8.08 -11.61 -7.45
C ALA A 139 6.55 -11.74 -7.36
N VAL A 140 5.81 -10.97 -8.17
CA VAL A 140 4.34 -11.07 -8.25
C VAL A 140 3.91 -12.41 -8.83
N HIS A 141 4.59 -12.90 -9.87
CA HIS A 141 4.27 -14.19 -10.50
C HIS A 141 4.68 -15.39 -9.63
N GLU A 142 5.81 -15.32 -8.93
CA GLU A 142 6.24 -16.34 -7.96
C GLU A 142 5.31 -16.34 -6.74
N ALA A 143 4.89 -15.17 -6.26
CA ALA A 143 3.92 -15.07 -5.18
C ALA A 143 2.52 -15.57 -5.58
N ALA A 144 2.11 -15.38 -6.84
CA ALA A 144 0.85 -15.94 -7.38
C ALA A 144 0.89 -17.47 -7.56
N LEU A 145 2.08 -18.08 -7.60
CA LEU A 145 2.26 -19.54 -7.65
C LEU A 145 2.35 -20.16 -6.24
N LEU A 146 2.52 -19.32 -5.21
CA LEU A 146 2.71 -19.70 -3.81
C LEU A 146 1.59 -19.06 -2.97
N ASP A 147 0.32 -19.42 -3.28
CA ASP A 147 -0.90 -18.88 -2.66
C ASP A 147 -0.87 -18.94 -1.10
N ASP A 148 -0.06 -19.82 -0.51
CA ASP A 148 0.04 -20.01 0.95
C ASP A 148 1.09 -19.09 1.64
N THR A 149 1.95 -18.40 0.88
CA THR A 149 3.08 -17.65 1.46
C THR A 149 2.72 -16.24 1.92
N TRP A 150 1.72 -15.59 1.30
CA TRP A 150 1.26 -14.26 1.73
C TRP A 150 0.65 -14.31 3.13
N THR A 151 -0.14 -15.35 3.43
CA THR A 151 -0.72 -15.59 4.76
C THR A 151 0.39 -15.79 5.80
N SER A 152 1.42 -16.56 5.44
CA SER A 152 2.57 -16.84 6.31
C SER A 152 3.46 -15.61 6.57
N LEU A 153 3.68 -14.78 5.55
CA LEU A 153 4.41 -13.50 5.68
C LEU A 153 3.63 -12.49 6.52
N TRP A 154 2.31 -12.44 6.36
CA TRP A 154 1.42 -11.58 7.14
C TRP A 154 1.35 -12.01 8.61
N GLU A 155 1.29 -13.31 8.89
CA GLU A 155 1.36 -13.84 10.26
C GLU A 155 2.72 -13.58 10.92
N CYS A 156 3.83 -13.67 10.19
CA CYS A 156 5.16 -13.31 10.70
C CYS A 156 5.27 -11.82 11.02
N ALA A 157 4.72 -10.94 10.18
CA ALA A 157 4.72 -9.50 10.40
C ALA A 157 3.86 -9.07 11.60
N GLN A 158 2.84 -9.86 11.97
CA GLN A 158 2.02 -9.60 13.17
C GLN A 158 2.63 -10.14 14.48
N ARG A 159 3.63 -11.04 14.40
CA ARG A 159 4.30 -11.64 15.58
C ARG A 159 5.63 -10.94 15.96
N ALA A 160 6.08 -9.97 15.18
CA ALA A 160 7.26 -9.14 15.47
C ALA A 160 6.85 -7.80 16.11
#